data_AF-R0LRN4-F1
#
_entry.id   AF-R0LRN4-F1
#
_cell.length_a   1.000
_cell.length_b   1.000
_cell.length_c   1.000
_cell.angle_alpha   90.00
_cell.angle_beta   90.00
_cell.angle_gamma   90.00
#
_symmetry.space_group_name_H-M   'P 1'
#
loop_
_entity.id
_entity.type
_entity.pdbx_description
1 polymer ?
#
loop_
_entity_poly.entity_id
_entity_poly.type
_entity_poly.pdbx_seq_one_letter_code
_entity_poly.pdbx_strand_id
1 'polypeptide(L)'
;IIEVAGDKVTVKTQSTFKNTEISFKLGEEFDETTADDRHVKSVVTLDGGKLVHVQKWEGKETSLVRELKDGKLILTLTMGSVVSTRTYEKAT
;
A
#
# COMPACT_ATOMS: atom_id res chain seq x y z
N ILE A 1 -6.72 -0.75 8.38
CA ILE A 1 -8.07 -0.26 8.01
C ILE A 1 -7.97 0.36 6.62
N ILE A 2 -8.94 0.10 5.75
CA ILE A 2 -9.01 0.68 4.40
C ILE A 2 -10.41 1.26 4.22
N GLU A 3 -10.49 2.55 3.92
CA GLU A 3 -11.74 3.32 3.81
C GLU A 3 -11.79 3.99 2.44
N VAL A 4 -12.98 4.09 1.85
CA VAL A 4 -13.21 4.78 0.58
C VAL A 4 -14.28 5.85 0.82
N ALA A 5 -13.95 7.09 0.49
CA ALA A 5 -14.83 8.25 0.61
C ALA A 5 -14.85 9.02 -0.72
N GLY A 6 -15.85 8.73 -1.56
CA GLY A 6 -15.92 9.28 -2.92
C GLY A 6 -14.79 8.75 -3.80
N ASP A 7 -13.94 9.64 -4.30
CA ASP A 7 -12.77 9.33 -5.13
C ASP A 7 -11.47 9.13 -4.31
N LYS A 8 -11.55 9.30 -2.99
CA LYS A 8 -10.41 9.22 -2.08
C LYS A 8 -10.39 7.88 -1.33
N VAL A 9 -9.23 7.25 -1.32
CA VAL A 9 -8.95 6.03 -0.55
C VAL A 9 -8.00 6.36 0.60
N THR A 10 -8.34 5.91 1.80
CA THR A 10 -7.51 6.06 2.99
C THR A 10 -7.08 4.69 3.48
N VAL A 11 -5.77 4.49 3.64
CA VAL A 11 -5.19 3.26 4.20
C VAL A 11 -4.49 3.61 5.50
N LYS A 12 -4.99 3.02 6.60
CA LYS A 12 -4.41 3.15 7.94
C LYS A 12 -3.77 1.83 8.34
N THR A 13 -2.48 1.85 8.63
CA THR A 13 -1.75 0.72 9.22
C THR A 13 -1.54 1.04 10.68
N GLN A 14 -2.16 0.26 11.57
CA GLN A 14 -2.05 0.45 13.01
C GLN A 14 -1.33 -0.75 13.64
N SER A 15 -0.36 -0.48 14.51
CA SER A 15 0.35 -1.48 15.29
C SER A 15 0.80 -0.89 16.62
N THR A 16 1.26 -1.73 17.55
CA THR A 16 1.84 -1.27 18.82
C THR A 16 3.19 -0.57 18.64
N PHE A 17 3.81 -0.66 17.46
CA PHE A 17 5.14 -0.12 17.19
C PHE A 17 5.10 1.17 16.38
N LYS A 18 4.56 1.13 15.16
CA LYS A 18 4.40 2.30 14.30
C LYS A 18 3.03 2.31 13.63
N ASN A 19 2.47 3.51 13.49
CA ASN A 19 1.20 3.76 12.82
C ASN A 19 1.45 4.64 11.59
N THR A 20 0.81 4.33 10.47
CA THR A 20 0.84 5.16 9.27
C THR A 20 -0.56 5.36 8.72
N GLU A 21 -0.79 6.52 8.13
CA GLU A 21 -2.03 6.85 7.43
C GLU A 21 -1.67 7.52 6.11
N ILE A 22 -2.19 6.96 5.01
CA ILE A 22 -2.06 7.52 3.68
C ILE A 22 -3.44 7.74 3.08
N SER A 23 -3.56 8.79 2.29
CA SER A 23 -4.80 9.32 1.74
C SER A 23 -4.53 9.72 0.30
N PHE A 24 -5.09 8.99 -0.67
CA PHE A 24 -4.75 9.14 -2.07
C PHE A 24 -5.96 8.97 -2.98
N LYS A 25 -5.83 9.44 -4.23
CA LYS A 25 -6.75 9.13 -5.32
C LYS A 25 -6.10 8.09 -6.24
N LEU A 26 -6.91 7.22 -6.83
CA LEU A 26 -6.39 6.19 -7.73
C LEU A 26 -5.82 6.84 -9.00
N GLY A 27 -4.60 6.46 -9.37
CA GLY A 27 -3.90 6.95 -10.56
C GLY A 27 -3.21 8.31 -10.38
N GLU A 28 -3.32 8.96 -9.23
CA GLU A 28 -2.66 10.23 -8.94
C GLU A 28 -1.41 10.02 -8.08
N GLU A 29 -0.30 10.67 -8.44
CA GLU A 29 0.92 10.69 -7.64
C GLU A 29 0.75 11.59 -6.40
N PHE A 30 1.28 11.14 -5.27
CA PHE A 30 1.31 11.90 -4.02
C PHE A 30 2.62 11.68 -3.26
N ASP A 31 2.97 12.64 -2.40
CA ASP A 31 4.12 12.51 -1.51
C ASP A 31 3.73 11.66 -0.29
N GLU A 32 4.54 10.64 0.01
CA GLU A 32 4.33 9.72 1.12
C GLU A 32 5.59 9.68 2.01
N THR A 33 5.37 9.72 3.32
CA THR A 33 6.41 9.36 4.30
C THR A 33 6.13 7.96 4.80
N THR A 34 7.02 7.02 4.50
CA THR A 34 6.84 5.61 4.88
C THR A 34 7.13 5.39 6.37
N ALA A 35 6.72 4.22 6.89
CA ALA A 35 6.95 3.87 8.30
C ALA A 35 8.44 3.82 8.69
N ASP A 36 9.33 3.65 7.73
CA ASP A 36 10.79 3.67 7.88
C ASP A 36 11.42 5.03 7.52
N ASP A 37 10.61 6.09 7.57
CA ASP A 37 11.03 7.50 7.45
C ASP A 37 11.63 7.86 6.07
N ARG A 38 11.28 7.12 5.00
CA ARG A 38 11.60 7.51 3.62
C ARG A 38 10.55 8.45 3.07
N HIS A 39 11.00 9.53 2.43
CA HIS A 39 10.16 10.39 1.61
C HIS A 39 10.17 9.87 0.17
N VAL A 40 9.00 9.46 -0.29
CA VAL A 40 8.83 8.80 -1.59
C VAL A 40 7.70 9.48 -2.38
N LYS A 41 7.74 9.36 -3.70
CA LYS A 41 6.57 9.61 -4.55
C LYS A 41 5.84 8.30 -4.75
N SER A 42 4.55 8.32 -4.44
CA SER A 42 3.71 7.13 -4.47
C SER A 42 2.57 7.30 -5.44
N VAL A 43 2.22 6.22 -6.12
CA VAL A 43 1.00 6.12 -6.93
C VAL A 43 0.31 4.81 -6.59
N VAL A 44 -1.02 4.85 -6.49
CA VAL A 44 -1.83 3.66 -6.27
C VAL A 44 -2.81 3.50 -7.42
N THR A 45 -2.81 2.34 -8.04
CA THR A 45 -3.72 1.99 -9.14
C THR A 45 -4.49 0.72 -8.80
N LEU A 46 -5.61 0.53 -9.51
CA LEU A 46 -6.36 -0.72 -9.48
C LEU A 46 -6.14 -1.45 -10.81
N ASP A 47 -5.46 -2.59 -10.77
CA ASP A 47 -5.17 -3.40 -11.95
C ASP A 47 -5.63 -4.84 -11.73
N GLY A 48 -6.53 -5.33 -12.59
CA GLY A 48 -7.07 -6.69 -12.50
C GLY A 48 -7.71 -7.04 -11.15
N GLY A 49 -8.29 -6.05 -10.45
CA GLY A 49 -8.85 -6.23 -9.10
C GLY A 49 -7.82 -6.24 -7.97
N LYS A 50 -6.54 -5.97 -8.28
CA LYS A 50 -5.46 -5.80 -7.30
C LYS A 50 -5.18 -4.33 -7.09
N LEU A 51 -4.96 -3.94 -5.84
CA LEU A 51 -4.53 -2.59 -5.49
C LEU A 51 -3.00 -2.54 -5.53
N VAL A 52 -2.45 -1.89 -6.55
CA VAL A 52 -1.01 -1.81 -6.81
C VAL A 52 -0.50 -0.46 -6.33
N HIS A 53 0.34 -0.46 -5.30
CA HIS A 53 0.94 0.74 -4.73
C HIS A 53 2.44 0.75 -5.05
N VAL A 54 2.87 1.68 -5.89
CA VAL A 54 4.27 1.84 -6.29
C VAL A 54 4.86 3.05 -5.56
N GLN A 55 6.00 2.87 -4.92
CA GLN A 55 6.75 3.93 -4.24
C GLN A 55 8.10 4.11 -4.92
N LYS A 56 8.46 5.35 -5.25
CA LYS A 56 9.71 5.70 -5.95
C LYS A 56 10.49 6.75 -5.16
N TRP A 57 11.79 6.54 -5.02
CA TRP A 57 12.71 7.49 -4.40
C TRP A 57 14.13 7.24 -4.88
N GLU A 58 14.91 8.30 -5.16
CA GLU A 58 16.34 8.19 -5.49
C GLU A 58 16.69 7.12 -6.56
N GLY A 59 15.83 6.96 -7.58
CA GLY A 59 15.99 5.95 -8.64
C GLY A 59 15.70 4.51 -8.22
N LYS A 60 15.25 4.29 -6.98
CA LYS A 60 14.75 3.01 -6.45
C LYS A 60 13.23 2.96 -6.52
N GLU A 61 12.71 1.75 -6.60
CA GLU A 61 11.29 1.46 -6.64
C GLU A 61 10.96 0.28 -5.71
N THR A 62 9.83 0.36 -5.02
CA THR A 62 9.20 -0.78 -4.34
C THR A 62 7.74 -0.85 -4.72
N SER A 63 7.21 -2.06 -4.86
CA SER A 63 5.81 -2.30 -5.17
C SER A 63 5.13 -3.06 -4.04
N LEU A 64 3.97 -2.58 -3.61
CA LEU A 64 3.10 -3.19 -2.62
C LEU A 64 1.77 -3.54 -3.31
N VAL A 65 1.60 -4.82 -3.64
CA VAL A 65 0.40 -5.34 -4.33
C VAL A 65 -0.50 -5.98 -3.30
N ARG A 66 -1.76 -5.52 -3.23
CA ARG A 66 -2.80 -6.10 -2.37
C ARG A 66 -3.83 -6.79 -3.23
N GLU A 67 -4.09 -8.06 -2.95
CA GLU A 67 -5.14 -8.84 -3.61
C GLU A 67 -6.02 -9.58 -2.60
N LEU A 68 -7.29 -9.73 -2.93
CA LEU A 68 -8.21 -10.55 -2.13
C LEU A 68 -8.21 -11.97 -2.66
N LYS A 69 -7.92 -12.91 -1.76
CA LYS A 69 -7.93 -14.35 -2.07
C LYS A 69 -8.59 -15.10 -0.92
N ASP A 70 -9.65 -15.84 -1.22
CA ASP A 70 -10.38 -16.68 -0.26
C ASP A 70 -10.83 -15.89 1.00
N GLY A 71 -11.25 -14.64 0.82
CA GLY A 71 -11.67 -13.74 1.91
C GLY A 71 -10.52 -13.14 2.73
N LYS A 72 -9.26 -13.47 2.41
CA LYS A 72 -8.05 -12.89 3.02
C LYS A 72 -7.46 -11.81 2.12
N LEU A 73 -6.80 -10.84 2.74
CA LEU A 73 -6.03 -9.81 2.02
C LEU A 73 -4.57 -10.24 1.98
N ILE A 74 -4.08 -10.58 0.80
CA ILE A 74 -2.69 -10.92 0.54
C ILE A 74 -1.96 -9.65 0.11
N LEU A 75 -0.93 -9.28 0.85
CA LEU A 75 -0.03 -8.17 0.54
C LEU A 75 1.33 -8.72 0.13
N THR A 76 1.73 -8.49 -1.12
CA THR A 76 3.06 -8.82 -1.63
C THR A 76 3.88 -7.54 -1.78
N LEU A 77 5.01 -7.48 -1.09
CA LEU A 77 5.98 -6.39 -1.20
C LEU A 77 7.18 -6.88 -2.01
N THR A 78 7.58 -6.11 -3.02
CA THR A 78 8.73 -6.44 -3.87
C THR A 78 9.67 -5.26 -3.98
N MET A 79 10.96 -5.49 -3.71
CA MET A 79 12.03 -4.50 -3.87
C MET A 79 13.27 -5.20 -4.47
N GLY A 80 13.59 -4.88 -5.73
CA GLY A 80 14.62 -5.59 -6.48
C GLY A 80 14.27 -7.08 -6.60
N SER A 81 15.19 -7.95 -6.17
CA SER A 81 14.97 -9.41 -6.16
C SER A 81 14.28 -9.95 -4.90
N VAL A 82 14.03 -9.10 -3.90
CA VAL A 82 13.46 -9.50 -2.61
C VAL A 82 11.95 -9.39 -2.65
N VAL A 83 11.27 -10.48 -2.27
CA VAL A 83 9.81 -10.59 -2.21
C VAL A 83 9.38 -11.00 -0.81
N SER A 84 8.42 -10.28 -0.25
CA SER A 84 7.77 -10.60 1.04
C SER A 84 6.27 -10.73 0.84
N THR A 85 5.65 -11.72 1.49
CA THR A 85 4.20 -11.92 1.46
C THR A 85 3.63 -11.87 2.86
N ARG A 86 2.58 -11.07 3.06
CA ARG A 86 1.85 -10.92 4.32
C ARG A 86 0.37 -11.25 4.08
N THR A 87 -0.20 -12.07 4.95
CA THR A 87 -1.62 -12.42 4.91
C THR A 87 -2.34 -11.72 6.04
N TYR A 88 -3.40 -10.99 5.71
CA TYR A 88 -4.28 -10.33 6.67
C TYR A 88 -5.66 -10.96 6.63
N GLU A 89 -6.26 -11.10 7.81
CA GLU A 89 -7.63 -11.54 7.98
C GLU A 89 -8.50 -10.34 8.31
N LYS A 90 -9.74 -10.34 7.82
CA LYS A 90 -10.70 -9.29 8.14
C LYS A 90 -11.01 -9.36 9.63
N ALA A 91 -10.73 -8.27 10.35
CA ALA A 91 -11.15 -8.14 11.73
C ALA A 91 -12.69 -8.13 11.82
N THR A 92 -13.22 -8.88 12.78
CA THR A 92 -14.66 -8.99 13.08
C THR A 92 -15.16 -7.80 13.89
#